data_AF-A0A1Z5TGA2-F1
#
_entry.id   AF-A0A1Z5TGA2-F1
#
_cell.length_a   1.000
_cell.length_b   1.000
_cell.length_c   1.000
_cell.angle_alpha   90.00
_cell.angle_beta   90.00
_cell.angle_gamma   90.00
#
_symmetry.space_group_name_H-M   'P 1'
#
loop_
_entity.id
_entity.type
_entity.pdbx_description
1 polymer ?
#
loop_
_entity_poly.entity_id
_entity_poly.type
_entity_poly.pdbx_seq_one_letter_code
_entity_poly.pdbx_strand_id
1 'polypeptide(L)'
;MTGIGQQDDVRLLKYRHVQLNVLSSTQIASRTSKILSHLEEQPGEDGKPTVVSLTARAKAASKLISITEIVKRDLAARDIRCYQYNALDSELADIPRDRRAKQPADPVGGAEEDEESDEAFETMGAPTGPTKKRSMPVMTIYLSKVPIKELKADYGEQRQ
;
A
#
# COMPACT_ATOMS: atom_id res chain seq x y z
N MET A 1 -4.67 17.02 -0.24
CA MET A 1 -4.69 15.73 -0.97
C MET A 1 -3.24 15.37 -1.26
N THR A 2 -2.61 14.61 -0.37
CA THR A 2 -1.25 14.10 -0.60
C THR A 2 -1.34 13.03 -1.68
N GLY A 3 -0.76 13.32 -2.84
CA GLY A 3 -0.65 12.37 -3.94
C GLY A 3 -0.04 11.08 -3.43
N ILE A 4 -0.62 9.94 -3.84
CA ILE A 4 0.03 8.65 -3.64
C ILE A 4 1.38 8.78 -4.32
N GLY A 5 2.46 8.60 -3.55
CA GLY A 5 3.82 8.75 -4.04
C GLY A 5 3.97 7.93 -5.31
N GLN A 6 4.09 8.63 -6.44
CA GLN A 6 4.39 8.01 -7.71
C GLN A 6 5.87 7.67 -7.64
N GLN A 7 6.16 6.49 -7.08
CA GLN A 7 7.50 5.96 -7.03
C GLN A 7 7.79 5.42 -8.42
N ASP A 8 8.55 6.20 -9.18
CA ASP A 8 9.11 5.75 -10.44
C ASP A 8 10.16 4.70 -10.12
N ASP A 9 9.81 3.46 -10.41
CA ASP A 9 10.70 2.33 -10.18
C ASP A 9 11.75 2.30 -11.29
N VAL A 10 12.96 2.75 -10.96
CA VAL A 10 14.11 2.82 -11.88
C VAL A 10 14.41 1.45 -12.51
N ARG A 11 14.07 0.35 -11.84
CA ARG A 11 14.24 -1.02 -12.36
C ARG A 11 13.33 -1.29 -13.58
N LEU A 12 12.24 -0.53 -13.71
CA LEU A 12 11.24 -0.69 -14.77
C LEU A 12 11.49 0.17 -16.01
N LEU A 13 12.59 0.90 -16.10
CA LEU A 13 12.92 1.75 -17.27
C LEU A 13 13.01 0.98 -18.61
N LYS A 14 13.30 -0.32 -18.55
CA LYS A 14 13.34 -1.23 -19.71
C LYS A 14 11.94 -1.63 -20.20
N TYR A 15 10.91 -1.28 -19.45
CA TYR A 15 9.54 -1.70 -19.66
C TYR A 15 8.65 -0.50 -19.98
N ARG A 16 7.51 -0.77 -20.59
CA ARG A 16 6.43 0.21 -20.63
C ARG A 16 5.68 0.15 -19.30
N HIS A 17 6.07 0.99 -18.35
CA HIS A 17 5.50 1.00 -17.00
C HIS A 17 4.25 1.88 -16.94
N VAL A 18 3.13 1.29 -16.51
CA VAL A 18 1.87 2.00 -16.26
C VAL A 18 1.53 1.92 -14.78
N GLN A 19 1.49 3.07 -14.12
CA GLN A 19 1.13 3.17 -12.70
C GLN A 19 -0.34 3.54 -12.53
N LEU A 20 -1.05 2.77 -11.71
CA LEU A 20 -2.45 2.98 -11.38
C LEU A 20 -2.66 2.94 -9.86
N ASN A 21 -3.51 3.83 -9.36
CA ASN A 21 -3.86 3.89 -7.94
C ASN A 21 -5.25 3.29 -7.69
N VAL A 22 -5.39 2.58 -6.57
CA VAL A 22 -6.67 2.04 -6.10
C VAL A 22 -7.06 2.75 -4.79
N LEU A 23 -8.16 3.48 -4.87
CA LEU A 23 -8.79 4.18 -3.75
C LEU A 23 -10.07 3.47 -3.31
N SER A 24 -10.58 3.81 -2.13
CA SER A 24 -11.89 3.36 -1.66
C SER A 24 -13.04 3.76 -2.60
N SER A 25 -12.88 4.81 -3.41
CA SER A 25 -13.83 5.23 -4.45
C SER A 25 -13.60 4.60 -5.82
N THR A 26 -12.48 3.90 -6.04
CA THR A 26 -12.18 3.27 -7.34
C THR A 26 -13.24 2.20 -7.65
N GLN A 27 -13.83 2.29 -8.84
CA GLN A 27 -14.74 1.28 -9.36
C GLN A 27 -13.96 0.08 -9.87
N ILE A 28 -14.31 -1.12 -9.41
CA ILE A 28 -13.60 -2.36 -9.73
C ILE A 28 -13.63 -2.60 -11.24
N ALA A 29 -14.83 -2.59 -11.86
CA ALA A 29 -14.99 -2.85 -13.28
C ALA A 29 -14.15 -1.91 -14.16
N SER A 30 -14.26 -0.60 -13.94
CA SER A 30 -13.50 0.39 -14.70
C SER A 30 -11.98 0.20 -14.56
N ARG A 31 -11.50 -0.12 -13.35
CA ARG A 31 -10.07 -0.34 -13.13
C ARG A 31 -9.59 -1.63 -13.79
N THR A 32 -10.35 -2.72 -13.67
CA THR A 32 -10.07 -3.99 -14.33
C THR A 32 -9.98 -3.82 -15.84
N SER A 33 -10.99 -3.20 -16.48
CA SER A 33 -10.98 -2.97 -17.92
C SER A 33 -9.77 -2.16 -18.36
N LYS A 34 -9.40 -1.11 -17.61
CA LYS A 34 -8.23 -0.29 -17.92
C LYS A 34 -6.91 -1.07 -17.83
N ILE A 35 -6.76 -1.95 -16.83
CA ILE A 35 -5.56 -2.80 -16.70
C ILE A 35 -5.47 -3.75 -17.89
N LEU A 36 -6.58 -4.41 -18.25
CA LEU A 36 -6.63 -5.33 -19.37
C LEU A 36 -6.27 -4.63 -20.68
N SER A 37 -6.81 -3.44 -20.95
CA SER A 37 -6.43 -2.65 -22.13
C SER A 37 -4.92 -2.43 -22.22
N HIS A 38 -4.27 -2.01 -21.13
CA HIS A 38 -2.82 -1.79 -21.14
C HIS A 38 -2.01 -3.10 -21.30
N LEU A 39 -2.46 -4.19 -20.71
CA LEU A 39 -1.80 -5.49 -20.86
C LEU A 39 -2.01 -6.09 -22.25
N GLU A 40 -3.13 -5.81 -22.92
CA GLU A 40 -3.46 -6.30 -24.26
C GLU A 40 -2.87 -5.48 -25.38
N GLU A 41 -2.64 -4.17 -25.16
CA GLU A 41 -1.96 -3.30 -26.11
C GLU A 41 -0.67 -3.97 -26.62
N GLN A 42 -0.54 -4.02 -27.95
CA GLN A 42 0.67 -4.56 -28.57
C GLN A 42 1.88 -3.71 -28.15
N PRO A 43 3.06 -4.33 -27.98
CA PRO A 43 4.27 -3.55 -27.75
C PRO A 43 4.41 -2.55 -28.91
N GLY A 44 4.63 -1.27 -28.56
CA GLY A 44 4.87 -0.23 -29.55
C GLY A 44 6.18 -0.47 -30.32
N GLU A 45 6.59 0.47 -31.16
CA GLU A 45 7.81 0.35 -31.97
C GLU A 45 9.07 -0.01 -31.15
N ASP A 46 9.12 0.40 -29.88
CA ASP A 46 10.20 0.08 -28.94
C ASP A 46 10.28 -1.40 -28.52
N GLY A 47 9.27 -2.23 -28.82
CA GLY A 47 9.22 -3.64 -28.43
C GLY A 47 9.13 -3.91 -26.93
N LYS A 48 9.01 -2.86 -26.09
CA LYS A 48 9.05 -2.98 -24.63
C LYS A 48 7.81 -3.68 -24.09
N PRO A 49 7.96 -4.71 -23.25
CA PRO A 49 6.82 -5.34 -22.60
C PRO A 49 6.16 -4.40 -21.59
N THR A 50 4.83 -4.47 -21.51
CA THR A 50 4.05 -3.67 -20.55
C THR A 50 4.11 -4.28 -19.15
N VAL A 51 4.25 -3.39 -18.17
CA VAL A 51 4.15 -3.70 -16.73
C VAL A 51 3.17 -2.74 -16.12
N VAL A 52 2.12 -3.26 -15.48
CA VAL A 52 1.13 -2.45 -14.78
C VAL A 52 1.36 -2.57 -13.29
N SER A 53 1.54 -1.45 -12.58
CA SER A 53 1.60 -1.44 -11.12
C SER A 53 0.32 -0.84 -10.55
N LEU A 54 -0.26 -1.51 -9.56
CA LEU A 54 -1.42 -1.08 -8.81
C LEU A 54 -0.97 -0.77 -7.39
N THR A 55 -1.24 0.43 -6.89
CA THR A 55 -0.88 0.82 -5.52
C THR A 55 -2.11 1.18 -4.70
N ALA A 56 -2.17 0.69 -3.46
CA ALA A 56 -3.23 1.02 -2.51
C ALA A 56 -2.69 1.14 -1.09
N ARG A 57 -3.27 2.08 -0.33
CA ARG A 57 -3.13 2.15 1.13
C ARG A 57 -3.99 1.07 1.79
N ALA A 58 -3.71 0.76 3.05
CA ALA A 58 -4.41 -0.24 3.87
C ALA A 58 -5.94 -0.33 3.64
N LYS A 59 -6.66 0.80 3.66
CA LYS A 59 -8.13 0.84 3.51
C LYS A 59 -8.65 0.36 2.16
N ALA A 60 -7.82 0.36 1.12
CA ALA A 60 -8.18 -0.04 -0.23
C ALA A 60 -7.43 -1.30 -0.72
N ALA A 61 -6.57 -1.89 0.13
CA ALA A 61 -5.77 -3.06 -0.22
C ALA A 61 -6.62 -4.27 -0.62
N SER A 62 -7.69 -4.59 0.13
CA SER A 62 -8.60 -5.68 -0.22
C SER A 62 -9.23 -5.49 -1.60
N LYS A 63 -9.60 -4.25 -1.95
CA LYS A 63 -10.13 -3.92 -3.28
C LYS A 63 -9.08 -4.09 -4.37
N LEU A 64 -7.85 -3.65 -4.12
CA LEU A 64 -6.73 -3.83 -5.03
C LEU A 64 -6.50 -5.32 -5.34
N ILE A 65 -6.56 -6.18 -4.32
CA ILE A 65 -6.46 -7.63 -4.49
C ILE A 65 -7.64 -8.12 -5.34
N SER A 66 -8.88 -7.73 -5.05
CA SER A 66 -10.04 -8.13 -5.85
C SER A 66 -9.90 -7.76 -7.33
N ILE A 67 -9.45 -6.54 -7.63
CA ILE A 67 -9.20 -6.09 -9.01
C ILE A 67 -8.14 -6.98 -9.67
N THR A 68 -7.04 -7.24 -8.96
CA THR A 68 -5.93 -8.09 -9.43
C THR A 68 -6.42 -9.50 -9.77
N GLU A 69 -7.20 -10.14 -8.88
CA GLU A 69 -7.73 -11.48 -9.09
C GLU A 69 -8.75 -11.55 -10.24
N ILE A 70 -9.51 -10.47 -10.48
CA ILE A 70 -10.41 -10.41 -11.64
C ILE A 70 -9.60 -10.34 -12.94
N VAL A 71 -8.60 -9.46 -13.02
CA VAL A 71 -7.71 -9.35 -14.19
C VAL A 71 -7.03 -10.69 -14.48
N LYS A 72 -6.51 -11.34 -13.45
CA LYS A 72 -5.88 -12.66 -13.53
C LYS A 72 -6.81 -13.72 -14.11
N ARG A 73 -8.03 -13.83 -13.58
CA ARG A 73 -9.05 -14.77 -14.12
C ARG A 73 -9.41 -14.47 -15.58
N ASP A 74 -9.50 -13.20 -15.96
CA ASP A 74 -9.79 -12.80 -17.33
C ASP A 74 -8.66 -13.19 -18.29
N LEU A 75 -7.40 -12.95 -17.91
CA LEU A 75 -6.23 -13.38 -18.70
C LEU A 75 -6.13 -14.90 -18.80
N ALA A 76 -6.35 -15.63 -17.70
CA ALA A 76 -6.33 -17.09 -17.68
C ALA A 76 -7.43 -17.69 -18.58
N ALA A 77 -8.63 -17.09 -18.62
CA ALA A 77 -9.70 -17.51 -19.51
C ALA A 77 -9.36 -17.35 -21.01
N ARG A 78 -8.35 -16.53 -21.32
CA ARG A 78 -7.82 -16.31 -22.68
C ARG A 78 -6.51 -17.06 -22.95
N ASP A 79 -6.11 -17.96 -22.06
CA ASP A 79 -4.84 -18.70 -22.10
C ASP A 79 -3.60 -17.78 -22.09
N ILE A 80 -3.72 -16.58 -21.51
CA ILE A 80 -2.63 -15.63 -21.37
C ILE A 80 -1.99 -15.79 -19.98
N ARG A 81 -0.69 -16.08 -19.96
CA ARG A 81 0.08 -16.15 -18.71
C ARG A 81 0.21 -14.77 -18.07
N CYS A 82 0.06 -14.73 -16.75
CA CYS A 82 0.20 -13.53 -15.94
C CYS A 82 1.23 -13.76 -14.83
N TYR A 83 2.20 -12.85 -14.74
CA TYR A 83 3.23 -12.83 -13.71
C TYR A 83 2.91 -11.71 -12.73
N GLN A 84 2.82 -12.05 -11.45
CA GLN A 84 2.49 -11.14 -10.37
C GLN A 84 3.66 -10.99 -9.39
N TYR A 85 3.92 -9.75 -8.98
CA TYR A 85 4.93 -9.39 -7.98
C TYR A 85 4.30 -8.49 -6.91
N ASN A 86 4.47 -8.82 -5.63
CA ASN A 86 3.82 -8.11 -4.52
C ASN A 86 4.86 -7.37 -3.67
N ALA A 87 4.80 -6.05 -3.66
CA ALA A 87 5.62 -5.20 -2.81
C ALA A 87 4.79 -4.63 -1.66
N LEU A 88 5.37 -4.64 -0.46
CA LEU A 88 4.82 -4.00 0.73
C LEU A 88 5.78 -2.90 1.18
N ASP A 89 5.25 -1.71 1.39
CA ASP A 89 5.96 -0.54 1.90
C ASP A 89 5.12 0.14 2.99
N SER A 90 5.62 1.22 3.56
CA SER A 90 4.90 2.04 4.51
C SER A 90 5.10 3.53 4.26
N GLU A 91 4.03 4.30 4.45
CA GLU A 91 4.06 5.75 4.42
C GLU A 91 3.78 6.32 5.82
N LEU A 92 4.45 7.39 6.20
CA LEU A 92 4.09 8.12 7.42
C LEU A 92 2.86 8.99 7.15
N ALA A 93 1.79 8.73 7.90
CA ALA A 93 0.57 9.52 7.83
C ALA A 93 0.28 10.19 9.17
N ASP A 94 -0.20 11.44 9.11
CA ASP A 94 -0.73 12.14 10.27
C ASP A 94 -2.16 11.69 10.55
N ILE A 95 -2.38 11.13 11.73
CA ILE A 95 -3.70 10.68 12.19
C ILE A 95 -4.18 11.61 13.29
N PRO A 96 -5.41 12.12 13.22
CA PRO A 96 -6.01 12.88 14.32
C PRO A 96 -5.92 12.08 15.63
N ARG A 97 -5.48 12.72 16.70
CA ARG A 97 -5.56 12.11 18.03
C ARG A 97 -7.00 12.13 18.48
N ASP A 98 -7.54 10.97 18.83
CA ASP A 98 -8.87 10.87 19.38
C ASP A 98 -8.86 11.56 20.76
N ARG A 99 -9.48 12.74 20.86
CA ARG A 99 -9.63 13.49 22.11
C ARG A 99 -10.79 12.93 22.94
N ARG A 100 -10.94 11.60 23.00
CA ARG A 100 -11.76 11.02 24.06
C ARG A 100 -11.05 11.36 25.34
N ALA A 101 -11.60 12.34 26.06
CA ALA A 101 -11.23 12.62 27.42
C ALA A 101 -11.20 11.27 28.14
N LYS A 102 -10.00 10.85 28.57
CA LYS A 102 -9.93 9.91 29.69
C LYS A 102 -10.71 10.63 30.78
N GLN A 103 -11.94 10.20 31.04
CA GLN A 103 -12.57 10.52 32.31
C GLN A 103 -11.53 10.11 33.37
N PRO A 104 -11.17 11.00 34.30
CA PRO A 104 -10.33 10.61 35.41
C PRO A 104 -11.03 9.40 36.06
N ALA A 105 -10.30 8.30 36.18
CA ALA A 105 -10.75 7.24 37.07
C ALA A 105 -10.88 7.88 38.46
N ASP A 106 -12.07 7.79 39.06
CA ASP A 106 -12.29 8.24 40.42
C ASP A 106 -11.20 7.64 41.33
N PRO A 107 -10.58 8.43 42.23
CA PRO A 107 -9.65 7.89 43.19
C PRO A 107 -10.47 7.11 44.23
N VAL A 108 -10.54 5.79 44.09
CA VAL A 108 -10.91 4.94 45.22
C VAL A 108 -9.74 4.97 46.18
N GLY A 109 -9.95 5.63 47.32
CA GLY A 109 -8.92 6.00 48.27
C GLY A 109 -8.15 4.84 48.91
N GLY A 110 -6.97 5.18 49.40
CA GLY A 110 -6.12 4.36 50.27
C GLY A 110 -4.95 5.22 50.76
N ALA A 111 -4.82 5.33 52.07
CA ALA A 111 -3.98 6.24 52.82
C ALA A 111 -2.45 6.05 52.66
N GLU A 112 -1.76 7.19 52.81
CA GLU A 112 -0.48 7.44 53.51
C GLU A 112 0.86 6.92 52.95
N GLU A 113 1.68 7.91 52.58
CA GLU A 113 3.13 8.09 52.82
C GLU A 113 4.08 6.89 52.65
N ASP A 114 4.79 6.88 51.51
CA ASP A 114 6.24 6.65 51.50
C ASP A 114 6.87 7.42 50.32
N GLU A 115 7.61 8.47 50.66
CA GLU A 115 8.43 9.28 49.76
C GLU A 115 9.72 8.52 49.43
N GLU A 116 9.68 7.59 48.47
CA GLU A 116 10.88 7.14 47.76
C GLU A 116 10.90 7.73 46.34
N SER A 117 11.88 8.61 46.13
CA SER A 117 12.17 9.35 44.91
C SER A 117 12.52 8.41 43.74
N ASP A 118 11.58 8.26 42.81
CA ASP A 118 11.81 7.72 41.46
C ASP A 118 12.02 8.86 40.44
N GLU A 119 12.87 9.85 40.76
CA GLU A 119 13.27 10.95 39.84
C GLU A 119 14.30 10.51 38.77
N ALA A 120 14.34 9.24 38.37
CA ALA A 120 15.39 8.73 37.49
C ALA A 120 15.08 8.81 35.98
N PHE A 121 13.88 9.24 35.57
CA PHE A 121 13.55 9.43 34.14
C PHE A 121 12.76 10.73 33.89
N GLU A 122 13.34 11.64 33.12
CA GLU A 122 12.61 12.78 32.57
C GLU A 122 11.46 12.26 31.69
N THR A 123 10.23 12.43 32.15
CA THR A 123 9.05 12.05 31.38
C THR A 123 8.90 13.03 30.22
N MET A 124 9.12 12.57 28.98
CA MET A 124 8.88 13.35 27.77
C MET A 124 7.48 13.99 27.84
N GLY A 125 7.43 15.33 27.78
CA GLY A 125 6.23 16.12 28.00
C GLY A 125 5.03 15.67 27.17
N ALA A 126 3.83 15.93 27.69
CA ALA A 126 2.58 15.55 27.05
C ALA A 126 2.57 16.02 25.59
N PRO A 127 2.29 15.13 24.63
CA PRO A 127 2.61 15.44 23.25
C PRO A 127 1.68 16.53 22.71
N THR A 128 2.26 17.59 22.14
CA THR A 128 1.63 18.92 21.99
C THR A 128 0.77 19.11 20.72
N GLY A 129 0.69 18.11 19.84
CA GLY A 129 0.03 18.24 18.53
C GLY A 129 -1.38 17.62 18.44
N PRO A 130 -2.24 18.13 17.53
CA PRO A 130 -3.57 17.56 17.27
C PRO A 130 -3.51 16.21 16.53
N THR A 131 -2.35 15.86 15.96
CA THR A 131 -2.13 14.65 15.17
C THR A 131 -1.00 13.80 15.76
N LYS A 132 -1.02 12.51 15.45
CA LYS A 132 0.04 11.53 15.72
C LYS A 132 0.52 10.99 14.38
N LYS A 133 1.84 10.95 14.17
CA LYS A 133 2.44 10.23 13.04
C LYS A 133 2.30 8.72 13.24
N ARG A 134 1.80 8.03 12.22
CA ARG A 134 1.70 6.56 12.20
C ARG A 134 2.24 6.06 10.87
N SER A 135 3.03 4.99 10.91
CA SER A 135 3.37 4.21 9.72
C SER A 135 2.12 3.46 9.23
N MET A 136 1.70 3.75 8.01
CA MET A 136 0.55 3.13 7.34
C MET A 136 1.05 2.23 6.21
N PRO A 137 0.59 0.97 6.13
CA PRO A 137 1.04 0.07 5.09
C PRO A 137 0.48 0.47 3.71
N VAL A 138 1.34 0.36 2.71
CA VAL A 138 1.05 0.55 1.29
C VAL A 138 1.41 -0.73 0.56
N MET A 139 0.48 -1.23 -0.26
CA MET A 139 0.67 -2.42 -1.08
C MET A 139 0.76 -2.00 -2.54
N THR A 140 1.77 -2.48 -3.24
CA THR A 140 1.89 -2.37 -4.69
C THR A 140 1.92 -3.77 -5.31
N ILE A 141 1.04 -4.02 -6.28
CA ILE A 141 1.05 -5.26 -7.08
C ILE A 141 1.45 -4.91 -8.51
N TYR A 142 2.47 -5.59 -9.02
CA TYR A 142 2.90 -5.51 -10.41
C TYR A 142 2.34 -6.69 -11.19
N LEU A 143 1.83 -6.44 -12.38
CA LEU A 143 1.32 -7.42 -13.33
C LEU A 143 2.02 -7.28 -14.68
N SER A 144 2.43 -8.41 -15.27
CA SER A 144 2.96 -8.46 -16.63
C SER A 144 2.66 -9.79 -17.32
N LYS A 145 2.66 -9.78 -18.66
CA LYS A 145 2.56 -11.00 -19.49
C LYS A 145 3.89 -11.73 -19.66
N VAL A 146 5.00 -11.12 -19.24
CA VAL A 146 6.35 -11.69 -19.32
C VAL A 146 7.01 -11.67 -17.93
N PRO A 147 7.93 -12.60 -17.64
CA PRO A 147 8.64 -12.59 -16.38
C PRO A 147 9.61 -11.40 -16.28
N ILE A 148 9.65 -10.76 -15.11
CA ILE A 148 10.51 -9.62 -14.81
C ILE A 148 11.53 -10.06 -13.77
N LYS A 149 12.81 -10.11 -14.16
CA LYS A 149 13.87 -10.68 -13.31
C LYS A 149 14.15 -9.81 -12.09
N GLU A 150 14.16 -8.50 -12.30
CA GLU A 150 14.40 -7.49 -11.27
C GLU A 150 13.34 -7.60 -10.16
N LEU A 151 12.05 -7.60 -10.51
CA LEU A 151 10.96 -7.74 -9.53
C LEU A 151 10.92 -9.15 -8.90
N LYS A 152 11.27 -10.20 -9.64
CA LYS A 152 11.34 -11.55 -9.11
C LYS A 152 12.38 -11.68 -8.00
N ALA A 153 13.54 -11.05 -8.17
CA ALA A 153 14.61 -11.08 -7.19
C ALA A 153 14.19 -10.41 -5.87
N ASP A 154 13.46 -9.28 -5.98
CA ASP A 154 13.13 -8.46 -4.82
C ASP A 154 11.85 -8.90 -4.10
N TYR A 155 10.84 -9.37 -4.84
CA TYR A 155 9.49 -9.62 -4.32
C TYR A 155 9.03 -11.07 -4.46
N GLY A 156 9.87 -11.94 -5.03
CA GLY A 156 9.44 -13.28 -5.47
C GLY A 156 8.49 -13.20 -6.67
N GLU A 157 7.97 -14.33 -7.12
CA GLU A 157 7.07 -14.38 -8.28
C GLU A 157 5.88 -15.27 -7.97
N GLN A 158 4.68 -14.73 -8.12
CA GLN A 158 3.44 -15.49 -8.08
C GLN A 158 2.97 -15.74 -9.51
N ARG A 159 2.72 -17.02 -9.83
CA ARG A 159 2.19 -17.46 -11.12
C ARG A 159 0.77 -17.97 -10.92
N GLN A 160 -0.04 -17.78 -11.95
CA GLN A 160 -1.36 -18.37 -12.08
C GLN A 160 -1.33 -19.50 -13.10
#